data_AF-A0A3B8M8P2-F1
#
_entry.id   AF-A0A3B8M8P2-F1
#
_cell.length_a   1.000
_cell.length_b   1.000
_cell.length_c   1.000
_cell.angle_alpha   90.00
_cell.angle_beta   90.00
_cell.angle_gamma   90.00
#
_symmetry.space_group_name_H-M   'P 1'
#
loop_
_entity.id
_entity.type
_entity.pdbx_description
1 polymer ?
#
loop_
_entity_poly.entity_id
_entity_poly.type
_entity_poly.pdbx_seq_one_letter_code
_entity_poly.pdbx_strand_id
1 'polypeptide(L)'
;MASHSSFSRRDSGRSRRRLLLIQAAAEEEKRARKLARAAQRAADYEQKEQTIGDLTEVQTGEAVGRAVPELIEDGSLVDGNPDGPEDDTPRLRTFDPGEDEHPGRKNVLETIHELMAGPRPATWVFCGDGPVEIAFPDQFAAELRTTFRRPLDVVVNTLVPDSPLEMLLEHLEWQLARFHPDVVNLVIGSTTSSTGPGFATTLVTLVDQLQALRTAVVLHALAPDDSERSQKQVDQIRSLASKRNIPLVDHSGVHDDRDRIDRFCRTLELRPPVHSD
;
A
#
# COMPACT_ATOMS: atom_id res chain seq x y z
N MET A 1 -9.18 -32.99 58.66
CA MET A 1 -10.26 -32.00 58.44
C MET A 1 -9.67 -30.61 58.53
N ALA A 2 -9.83 -29.85 57.44
CA ALA A 2 -9.70 -28.40 57.20
C ALA A 2 -8.61 -27.57 57.90
N SER A 3 -7.63 -27.12 57.10
CA SER A 3 -6.87 -25.88 57.34
C SER A 3 -7.30 -24.84 56.32
N HIS A 4 -8.00 -23.79 56.76
CA HIS A 4 -8.36 -22.64 55.93
C HIS A 4 -7.24 -21.61 55.97
N SER A 5 -6.63 -21.31 54.81
CA SER A 5 -5.78 -20.12 54.65
C SER A 5 -6.63 -18.95 54.15
N SER A 6 -6.74 -17.91 54.95
CA SER A 6 -7.37 -16.64 54.61
C SER A 6 -6.32 -15.66 54.06
N PHE A 7 -6.28 -15.50 52.73
CA PHE A 7 -5.55 -14.38 52.12
C PHE A 7 -6.39 -13.10 52.18
N SER A 8 -5.83 -12.09 52.85
CA SER A 8 -6.41 -10.76 53.01
C SER A 8 -6.40 -9.99 51.69
N ARG A 9 -7.59 -9.69 51.16
CA ARG A 9 -7.83 -8.76 50.05
C ARG A 9 -7.75 -7.32 50.58
N ARG A 10 -6.56 -6.72 50.59
CA ARG A 10 -6.37 -5.27 50.78
C ARG A 10 -5.36 -4.72 49.78
N ASP A 11 -5.75 -4.57 48.51
CA ASP A 11 -4.99 -3.70 47.59
C ASP A 11 -5.76 -3.17 46.35
N SER A 12 -7.09 -3.02 46.42
CA SER A 12 -7.90 -2.59 45.26
C SER A 12 -8.03 -1.07 45.07
N GLY A 13 -7.62 -0.27 46.05
CA GLY A 13 -7.79 1.19 46.03
C GLY A 13 -6.68 1.98 45.34
N ARG A 14 -5.43 1.50 45.40
CA ARG A 14 -4.27 2.19 44.84
C ARG A 14 -4.16 2.01 43.31
N SER A 15 -4.51 0.83 42.80
CA SER A 15 -4.49 0.55 41.35
C SER A 15 -5.54 1.34 40.56
N ARG A 16 -6.74 1.57 41.12
CA ARG A 16 -7.77 2.39 40.46
C ARG A 16 -7.38 3.86 40.34
N ARG A 17 -6.74 4.44 41.37
CA ARG A 17 -6.26 5.83 41.30
C ARG A 17 -5.14 6.02 40.29
N ARG A 18 -4.22 5.05 40.15
CA ARG A 18 -3.19 5.08 39.11
C ARG A 18 -3.78 4.99 37.69
N LEU A 19 -4.76 4.11 37.48
CA LEU A 19 -5.45 4.00 36.19
C LEU A 19 -6.18 5.29 35.80
N LEU A 20 -6.87 5.93 36.75
CA LEU A 20 -7.54 7.21 36.51
C LEU A 20 -6.55 8.35 36.19
N LEU A 21 -5.38 8.38 36.82
CA LEU A 21 -4.33 9.35 36.52
C LEU A 21 -3.73 9.14 35.13
N ILE A 22 -3.53 7.89 34.72
CA ILE A 22 -3.03 7.56 33.37
C ILE A 22 -4.06 7.94 32.30
N GLN A 23 -5.34 7.68 32.54
CA GLN A 23 -6.42 8.09 31.63
C GLN A 23 -6.55 9.62 31.54
N ALA A 24 -6.44 10.33 32.65
CA ALA A 24 -6.46 11.79 32.66
C ALA A 24 -5.28 12.39 31.89
N ALA A 25 -4.08 11.85 32.06
CA ALA A 25 -2.88 12.28 31.34
C ALA A 25 -3.01 12.01 29.82
N ALA A 26 -3.55 10.86 29.42
CA ALA A 26 -3.78 10.55 28.00
C ALA A 26 -4.82 11.48 27.35
N GLU A 27 -5.88 11.84 28.07
CA GLU A 27 -6.88 12.81 27.60
C GLU A 27 -6.31 14.23 27.50
N GLU A 28 -5.44 14.64 28.43
CA GLU A 28 -4.76 15.93 28.38
C GLU A 28 -3.77 16.01 27.21
N GLU A 29 -3.02 14.94 26.95
CA GLU A 29 -2.13 14.85 25.79
C GLU A 29 -2.90 14.90 24.47
N LYS A 30 -4.05 14.23 24.39
CA LYS A 30 -4.94 14.28 23.22
C LYS A 30 -5.48 15.69 22.97
N ARG A 31 -5.83 16.43 24.02
CA ARG A 31 -6.25 17.84 23.94
C ARG A 31 -5.12 18.76 23.50
N ALA A 32 -3.91 18.59 24.06
CA ALA A 32 -2.74 19.37 23.67
C ALA A 32 -2.38 19.16 22.19
N ARG A 33 -2.40 17.91 21.71
CA ARG A 33 -2.18 17.58 20.29
C ARG A 33 -3.25 18.18 19.37
N LYS A 34 -4.51 18.21 19.80
CA LYS A 34 -5.60 18.83 19.03
C LYS A 34 -5.44 20.35 18.93
N LEU A 35 -5.01 21.00 20.01
CA LEU A 35 -4.71 22.44 20.00
C LEU A 35 -3.50 22.78 19.14
N ALA A 36 -2.43 21.97 19.19
CA ALA A 36 -1.26 22.15 18.33
C ALA A 36 -1.62 22.05 16.84
N ARG A 37 -2.46 21.07 16.47
CA ARG A 37 -2.96 20.94 15.08
C ARG A 37 -3.85 22.10 14.67
N ALA A 38 -4.66 22.65 15.57
CA ALA A 38 -5.48 23.82 15.29
C ALA A 38 -4.62 25.08 15.08
N ALA A 39 -3.56 25.25 15.89
CA ALA A 39 -2.61 26.34 15.73
C ALA A 39 -1.82 26.24 14.41
N GLN A 40 -1.39 25.03 14.02
CA GLN A 40 -0.70 24.80 12.75
C GLN A 40 -1.60 25.18 11.56
N ARG A 41 -2.87 24.77 11.58
CA ARG A 41 -3.84 25.11 10.51
C ARG A 41 -4.14 26.60 10.43
N ALA A 42 -4.10 27.32 11.55
CA ALA A 42 -4.27 28.77 11.56
C ALA A 42 -3.05 29.47 10.92
N ALA A 43 -1.83 29.01 11.23
CA ALA A 43 -0.60 29.51 10.63
C ALA A 43 -0.54 29.24 9.11
N ASP A 44 -0.94 28.04 8.67
CA ASP A 44 -0.98 27.69 7.25
C ASP A 44 -1.99 28.55 6.46
N TYR A 45 -3.07 29.01 7.12
CA TYR A 45 -4.05 29.91 6.51
C TYR A 45 -3.50 31.33 6.33
N GLU A 46 -2.79 31.87 7.34
CA GLU A 46 -2.14 33.19 7.25
C GLU A 46 -1.03 33.22 6.19
N GLN A 47 -0.27 32.13 6.05
CA GLN A 47 0.80 32.02 5.05
C GLN A 47 0.23 31.92 3.62
N LYS A 48 -0.95 31.30 3.46
CA LYS A 48 -1.65 31.19 2.18
C LYS A 48 -2.27 32.52 1.74
N GLU A 49 -2.75 33.35 2.67
CA GLU A 49 -3.22 34.72 2.35
C GLU A 49 -2.06 35.63 1.93
N GLN A 50 -0.88 35.52 2.56
CA GLN A 50 0.31 36.27 2.14
C GLN A 50 0.81 35.88 0.75
N THR A 51 0.75 34.59 0.39
CA THR A 51 1.21 34.10 -0.93
C THR A 51 0.27 34.53 -2.08
N ILE A 52 -1.02 34.73 -1.79
CA ILE A 52 -2.00 35.20 -2.79
C ILE A 52 -1.86 36.71 -3.06
N GLY A 53 -1.39 37.49 -2.07
CA GLY A 53 -1.10 38.92 -2.26
C GLY A 53 0.11 39.19 -3.17
N ASP A 54 1.09 38.28 -3.22
CA ASP A 54 2.35 38.46 -3.94
C ASP A 54 2.27 38.05 -5.43
N LEU A 55 1.26 37.25 -5.80
CA LEU A 55 1.09 36.74 -7.17
C LEU A 55 0.37 37.71 -8.12
N THR A 56 -0.11 38.85 -7.63
CA THR A 56 -0.79 39.86 -8.46
C THR A 56 0.12 40.91 -9.10
N GLU A 57 1.44 40.90 -8.85
CA GLU A 57 2.35 41.96 -9.32
C GLU A 57 3.35 41.58 -10.45
N VAL A 58 3.36 40.34 -10.96
CA VAL A 58 4.40 39.92 -11.94
C VAL A 58 3.80 39.26 -13.17
N GLN A 59 3.33 40.06 -14.13
CA GLN A 59 3.22 39.65 -15.54
C GLN A 59 3.62 40.80 -16.47
N THR A 60 4.87 40.77 -16.96
CA THR A 60 5.27 41.35 -18.28
C THR A 60 6.63 40.81 -18.74
N GLY A 61 6.70 40.35 -20.01
CA GLY A 61 7.93 40.23 -20.85
C GLY A 61 8.40 38.79 -21.13
N GLU A 62 8.18 38.19 -22.32
CA GLU A 62 9.06 38.19 -23.54
C GLU A 62 10.46 37.59 -23.32
N ALA A 63 11.13 36.78 -24.17
CA ALA A 63 10.90 36.22 -25.50
C ALA A 63 12.06 35.23 -25.89
N VAL A 64 11.80 34.30 -26.83
CA VAL A 64 12.63 33.87 -28.01
C VAL A 64 13.98 33.09 -27.88
N GLY A 65 14.11 32.01 -28.70
CA GLY A 65 15.37 31.58 -29.38
C GLY A 65 15.63 30.06 -29.45
N ARG A 66 15.14 29.28 -30.43
CA ARG A 66 15.70 28.91 -31.78
C ARG A 66 16.93 27.96 -31.85
N ALA A 67 16.69 26.80 -32.49
CA ALA A 67 17.53 26.03 -33.46
C ALA A 67 18.54 24.92 -33.03
N VAL A 68 18.40 23.83 -33.80
CA VAL A 68 19.08 22.50 -33.98
C VAL A 68 20.29 22.69 -34.94
N PRO A 69 21.38 21.84 -35.03
CA PRO A 69 21.28 20.48 -35.60
C PRO A 69 22.31 19.36 -35.25
N GLU A 70 21.92 18.19 -35.76
CA GLU A 70 22.51 16.85 -35.85
C GLU A 70 23.99 16.75 -36.23
N LEU A 71 24.63 15.65 -35.79
CA LEU A 71 25.77 15.03 -36.46
C LEU A 71 25.58 13.51 -36.47
N ILE A 72 25.41 12.97 -37.68
CA ILE A 72 25.64 11.57 -38.06
C ILE A 72 27.11 11.48 -38.48
N GLU A 73 27.85 10.45 -38.07
CA GLU A 73 28.84 9.83 -38.94
C GLU A 73 29.10 8.36 -38.57
N ASP A 74 29.27 7.61 -39.65
CA ASP A 74 29.20 6.17 -39.87
C ASP A 74 30.58 5.50 -39.68
N GLY A 75 30.65 4.18 -39.47
CA GLY A 75 31.95 3.50 -39.60
C GLY A 75 32.17 2.11 -39.00
N SER A 76 31.76 1.09 -39.76
CA SER A 76 32.50 -0.16 -40.04
C SER A 76 32.58 -1.30 -39.00
N LEU A 77 32.03 -2.43 -39.46
CA LEU A 77 32.21 -3.83 -39.05
C LEU A 77 33.68 -4.30 -39.11
N VAL A 78 34.10 -5.15 -38.17
CA VAL A 78 35.11 -6.19 -38.38
C VAL A 78 34.72 -7.45 -37.60
N ASP A 79 34.65 -8.54 -38.35
CA ASP A 79 34.38 -9.93 -37.97
C ASP A 79 35.62 -10.58 -37.33
N GLY A 80 35.45 -11.49 -36.37
CA GLY A 80 36.57 -12.20 -35.75
C GLY A 80 36.25 -12.94 -34.46
N ASN A 81 35.74 -14.17 -34.59
CA ASN A 81 35.87 -15.21 -33.56
C ASN A 81 37.13 -16.06 -33.88
N PRO A 82 37.97 -16.45 -32.91
CA PRO A 82 37.92 -17.86 -32.48
C PRO A 82 38.29 -18.14 -30.99
N ASP A 83 37.60 -19.14 -30.42
CA ASP A 83 38.02 -20.16 -29.44
C ASP A 83 38.81 -19.85 -28.14
N GLY A 84 38.07 -19.89 -27.02
CA GLY A 84 38.42 -20.55 -25.71
C GLY A 84 39.16 -19.73 -24.62
N PRO A 85 39.17 -20.13 -23.32
CA PRO A 85 38.39 -21.16 -22.60
C PRO A 85 37.61 -20.63 -21.36
N GLU A 86 36.66 -21.44 -20.86
CA GLU A 86 36.10 -21.49 -19.48
C GLU A 86 36.09 -20.20 -18.62
N ASP A 87 35.04 -19.39 -18.79
CA ASP A 87 34.65 -18.34 -17.85
C ASP A 87 33.74 -18.95 -16.76
N ASP A 88 34.37 -19.52 -15.73
CA ASP A 88 33.73 -20.10 -14.54
C ASP A 88 33.33 -18.98 -13.54
N THR A 89 32.71 -17.92 -14.05
CA THR A 89 32.01 -16.94 -13.22
C THR A 89 30.59 -17.45 -12.98
N PRO A 90 30.06 -17.41 -11.75
CA PRO A 90 28.65 -17.67 -11.52
C PRO A 90 27.87 -16.54 -12.18
N ARG A 91 27.50 -16.73 -13.44
CA ARG A 91 26.60 -15.83 -14.15
C ARG A 91 25.29 -15.86 -13.39
N LEU A 92 25.00 -14.76 -12.71
CA LEU A 92 23.64 -14.42 -12.29
C LEU A 92 22.77 -14.70 -13.51
N ARG A 93 21.91 -15.73 -13.42
CA ARG A 93 20.94 -15.99 -14.47
C ARG A 93 20.17 -14.70 -14.63
N THR A 94 20.42 -13.99 -15.72
CA THR A 94 19.54 -12.95 -16.21
C THR A 94 18.18 -13.60 -16.29
N PHE A 95 17.25 -13.07 -15.49
CA PHE A 95 15.88 -13.51 -15.47
C PHE A 95 15.35 -13.32 -16.89
N ASP A 96 15.21 -14.41 -17.62
CA ASP A 96 14.61 -14.44 -18.94
C ASP A 96 13.10 -14.42 -18.67
N PRO A 97 12.38 -13.31 -18.90
CA PRO A 97 10.94 -13.31 -18.75
C PRO A 97 10.42 -14.08 -19.95
N GLY A 98 10.28 -15.40 -19.78
CA GLY A 98 9.79 -16.29 -20.83
C GLY A 98 8.63 -15.65 -21.58
N GLU A 99 8.71 -15.71 -22.91
CA GLU A 99 7.62 -15.39 -23.81
C GLU A 99 6.46 -16.37 -23.57
N ASP A 100 5.72 -16.16 -22.48
CA ASP A 100 4.50 -16.92 -22.21
C ASP A 100 3.42 -16.43 -23.18
N GLU A 101 3.18 -17.26 -24.20
CA GLU A 101 1.99 -17.28 -25.04
C GLU A 101 0.74 -17.00 -24.22
N HIS A 102 -0.11 -16.10 -24.71
CA HIS A 102 -1.24 -15.51 -23.99
C HIS A 102 -2.14 -16.58 -23.34
N PRO A 103 -2.01 -16.85 -22.03
CA PRO A 103 -2.99 -17.66 -21.34
C PRO A 103 -4.21 -16.76 -21.15
N GLY A 104 -5.39 -17.28 -21.48
CA GLY A 104 -6.66 -16.59 -21.20
C GLY A 104 -6.61 -16.04 -19.77
N ARG A 105 -6.90 -14.74 -19.62
CA ARG A 105 -6.74 -13.94 -18.40
C ARG A 105 -7.06 -14.77 -17.15
N LYS A 106 -6.02 -15.31 -16.50
CA LYS A 106 -6.17 -16.15 -15.30
C LYS A 106 -6.88 -15.34 -14.21
N ASN A 107 -7.61 -16.04 -13.35
CA ASN A 107 -8.22 -15.40 -12.20
C ASN A 107 -7.11 -14.84 -11.28
N VAL A 108 -7.33 -13.67 -10.69
CA VAL A 108 -6.36 -13.05 -9.77
C VAL A 108 -6.03 -13.97 -8.60
N LEU A 109 -7.03 -14.65 -8.03
CA LEU A 109 -6.83 -15.60 -6.93
C LEU A 109 -5.99 -16.81 -7.35
N GLU A 110 -6.27 -17.35 -8.54
CA GLU A 110 -5.51 -18.47 -9.09
C GLU A 110 -4.04 -18.07 -9.30
N THR A 111 -3.79 -16.87 -9.81
CA THR A 111 -2.43 -16.32 -9.96
C THR A 111 -1.73 -16.23 -8.59
N ILE A 112 -2.42 -15.73 -7.56
CA ILE A 112 -1.87 -15.65 -6.20
C ILE A 112 -1.61 -17.05 -5.62
N HIS A 113 -2.49 -18.02 -5.86
CA HIS A 113 -2.30 -19.40 -5.39
C HIS A 113 -1.10 -20.07 -6.05
N GLU A 114 -0.93 -19.88 -7.37
CA GLU A 114 0.25 -20.35 -8.10
C GLU A 114 1.54 -19.72 -7.55
N LEU A 115 1.53 -18.41 -7.27
CA LEU A 115 2.67 -17.70 -6.66
C LEU A 115 3.01 -18.28 -5.28
N MET A 116 1.99 -18.51 -4.45
CA MET A 116 2.16 -19.01 -3.08
C MET A 116 2.62 -20.48 -3.03
N ALA A 117 2.18 -21.30 -3.99
CA ALA A 117 2.57 -22.70 -4.12
C ALA A 117 3.95 -22.87 -4.79
N GLY A 118 4.34 -21.93 -5.65
CA GLY A 118 5.60 -21.98 -6.40
C GLY A 118 6.82 -21.63 -5.56
N PRO A 119 8.03 -22.08 -5.96
CA PRO A 119 9.28 -21.77 -5.26
C PRO A 119 9.79 -20.36 -5.54
N ARG A 120 9.25 -19.66 -6.54
CA ARG A 120 9.67 -18.32 -6.92
C ARG A 120 9.26 -17.32 -5.84
N PRO A 121 10.18 -16.49 -5.31
CA PRO A 121 9.82 -15.40 -4.42
C PRO A 121 8.88 -14.40 -5.10
N ALA A 122 7.89 -13.92 -4.35
CA ALA A 122 6.93 -12.94 -4.83
C ALA A 122 7.18 -11.55 -4.22
N THR A 123 6.93 -10.51 -5.02
CA THR A 123 6.97 -9.11 -4.58
C THR A 123 5.56 -8.57 -4.36
N TRP A 124 5.25 -8.25 -3.12
CA TRP A 124 3.95 -7.73 -2.65
C TRP A 124 4.08 -6.24 -2.38
N VAL A 125 3.36 -5.39 -3.11
CA VAL A 125 3.39 -3.93 -2.92
C VAL A 125 2.07 -3.46 -2.34
N PHE A 126 2.11 -2.75 -1.21
CA PHE A 126 0.96 -2.07 -0.60
C PHE A 126 1.01 -0.59 -0.94
N CYS A 127 -0.04 -0.06 -1.58
CA CYS A 127 -0.11 1.34 -2.03
C CYS A 127 -1.50 1.94 -1.77
N GLY A 128 -1.60 3.27 -1.86
CA GLY A 128 -2.85 4.01 -1.59
C GLY A 128 -2.81 4.82 -0.30
N ASP A 129 -3.99 5.16 0.23
CA ASP A 129 -4.18 6.13 1.32
C ASP A 129 -4.58 5.47 2.64
N GLY A 130 -3.89 4.38 2.98
CA GLY A 130 -4.04 3.72 4.27
C GLY A 130 -3.65 4.64 5.44
N PRO A 131 -4.29 4.53 6.62
CA PRO A 131 -3.94 5.33 7.79
C PRO A 131 -2.51 5.09 8.25
N VAL A 132 -1.93 6.15 8.81
CA VAL A 132 -0.54 6.22 9.32
C VAL A 132 -0.21 5.09 10.31
N GLU A 133 -1.22 4.61 11.04
CA GLU A 133 -1.07 3.70 12.18
C GLU A 133 -1.00 2.22 11.79
N ILE A 134 -1.10 1.91 10.49
CA ILE A 134 -1.19 0.53 10.02
C ILE A 134 0.20 -0.11 9.95
N ALA A 135 0.46 -1.07 10.85
CA ALA A 135 1.60 -1.99 10.76
C ALA A 135 1.28 -3.26 9.93
N PHE A 136 0.10 -3.28 9.29
CA PHE A 136 -0.40 -4.42 8.50
C PHE A 136 0.58 -4.96 7.44
N PRO A 137 1.24 -4.15 6.58
CA PRO A 137 2.21 -4.70 5.63
C PRO A 137 3.38 -5.41 6.31
N ASP A 138 3.90 -4.84 7.40
CA ASP A 138 5.03 -5.42 8.14
C ASP A 138 4.65 -6.72 8.85
N GLN A 139 3.46 -6.76 9.44
CA GLN A 139 2.92 -7.97 10.06
C GLN A 139 2.58 -9.05 9.03
N PHE A 140 2.05 -8.69 7.87
CA PHE A 140 1.87 -9.64 6.77
C PHE A 140 3.22 -10.19 6.28
N ALA A 141 4.24 -9.33 6.19
CA ALA A 141 5.59 -9.77 5.88
C ALA A 141 6.14 -10.74 6.94
N ALA A 142 5.79 -10.57 8.22
CA ALA A 142 6.14 -11.54 9.26
C ALA A 142 5.42 -12.88 9.04
N GLU A 143 4.10 -12.86 8.77
CA GLU A 143 3.32 -14.07 8.49
C GLU A 143 3.83 -14.85 7.28
N LEU A 144 4.24 -14.17 6.21
CA LEU A 144 4.86 -14.82 5.05
C LEU A 144 6.10 -15.64 5.46
N ARG A 145 6.95 -15.06 6.32
CA ARG A 145 8.18 -15.70 6.78
C ARG A 145 7.91 -16.85 7.76
N THR A 146 7.02 -16.63 8.73
CA THR A 146 6.83 -17.57 9.85
C THR A 146 5.80 -18.65 9.55
N THR A 147 4.65 -18.26 9.03
CA THR A 147 3.46 -19.11 8.89
C THR A 147 3.41 -19.75 7.52
N PHE A 148 3.62 -18.97 6.45
CA PHE A 148 3.58 -19.47 5.07
C PHE A 148 4.91 -20.04 4.59
N ARG A 149 6.00 -19.89 5.38
CA ARG A 149 7.35 -20.40 5.06
C ARG A 149 7.90 -19.87 3.73
N ARG A 150 7.61 -18.61 3.42
CA ARG A 150 8.10 -17.88 2.24
C ARG A 150 9.06 -16.76 2.68
N PRO A 151 10.25 -17.08 3.20
CA PRO A 151 11.13 -16.09 3.79
C PRO A 151 11.72 -15.08 2.80
N LEU A 152 11.74 -15.45 1.51
CA LEU A 152 12.30 -14.66 0.42
C LEU A 152 11.27 -13.75 -0.25
N ASP A 153 9.98 -13.89 0.06
CA ASP A 153 8.97 -12.95 -0.42
C ASP A 153 9.25 -11.56 0.15
N VAL A 154 9.10 -10.56 -0.70
CA VAL A 154 9.35 -9.15 -0.36
C VAL A 154 8.02 -8.45 -0.23
N VAL A 155 7.86 -7.72 0.88
CA VAL A 155 6.73 -6.81 1.07
C VAL A 155 7.27 -5.39 1.04
N VAL A 156 6.71 -4.56 0.15
CA VAL A 156 7.03 -3.15 0.00
C VAL A 156 5.81 -2.33 0.43
N ASN A 157 6.00 -1.42 1.37
CA ASN A 157 4.97 -0.49 1.81
C ASN A 157 5.23 0.89 1.18
N THR A 158 4.35 1.30 0.27
CA THR A 158 4.35 2.64 -0.35
C THR A 158 3.08 3.42 -0.04
N LEU A 159 2.37 3.03 1.02
CA LEU A 159 1.20 3.77 1.50
C LEU A 159 1.59 5.21 1.85
N VAL A 160 0.82 6.16 1.33
CA VAL A 160 0.96 7.58 1.65
C VAL A 160 -0.34 8.01 2.34
N PRO A 161 -0.33 8.15 3.68
CA PRO A 161 -1.53 8.49 4.43
C PRO A 161 -2.15 9.80 3.97
N ASP A 162 -3.49 9.83 3.92
CA ASP A 162 -4.29 10.97 3.49
C ASP A 162 -4.00 11.46 2.04
N SER A 163 -3.27 10.68 1.24
CA SER A 163 -2.98 11.04 -0.15
C SER A 163 -4.20 10.79 -1.04
N PRO A 164 -4.55 11.71 -1.96
CA PRO A 164 -5.57 11.44 -2.97
C PRO A 164 -5.12 10.32 -3.92
N LEU A 165 -6.05 9.54 -4.47
CA LEU A 165 -5.76 8.47 -5.44
C LEU A 165 -5.15 9.02 -6.73
N GLU A 166 -5.47 10.26 -7.10
CA GLU A 166 -4.91 10.96 -8.25
C GLU A 166 -3.38 11.08 -8.12
N MET A 167 -2.87 11.35 -6.92
CA MET A 167 -1.43 11.41 -6.68
C MET A 167 -0.75 10.05 -6.88
N LEU A 168 -1.41 8.95 -6.48
CA LEU A 168 -0.91 7.60 -6.78
C LEU A 168 -0.89 7.36 -8.30
N LEU A 169 -1.94 7.77 -9.01
CA LEU A 169 -2.04 7.62 -10.47
C LEU A 169 -0.91 8.37 -11.20
N GLU A 170 -0.62 9.60 -10.78
CA GLU A 170 0.45 10.44 -11.35
C GLU A 170 1.86 9.86 -11.09
N HIS A 171 2.04 9.12 -9.99
CA HIS A 171 3.34 8.62 -9.55
C HIS A 171 3.44 7.09 -9.56
N LEU A 172 2.60 6.40 -10.34
CA LEU A 172 2.56 4.93 -10.40
C LEU A 172 3.93 4.31 -10.66
N GLU A 173 4.72 4.90 -11.55
CA GLU A 173 6.06 4.41 -11.87
C GLU A 173 6.96 4.36 -10.63
N TRP A 174 7.02 5.47 -9.90
CA TRP A 174 7.89 5.64 -8.74
C TRP A 174 7.39 4.98 -7.47
N GLN A 175 6.07 4.90 -7.28
CA GLN A 175 5.47 4.31 -6.08
C GLN A 175 5.23 2.80 -6.21
N LEU A 176 5.21 2.26 -7.43
CA LEU A 176 4.75 0.90 -7.65
C LEU A 176 5.52 0.16 -8.76
N ALA A 177 5.56 0.68 -9.98
CA ALA A 177 6.05 -0.09 -11.12
C ALA A 177 7.54 -0.44 -11.02
N ARG A 178 8.37 0.46 -10.49
CA ARG A 178 9.80 0.23 -10.25
C ARG A 178 10.13 -0.98 -9.38
N PHE A 179 9.16 -1.49 -8.61
CA PHE A 179 9.33 -2.65 -7.75
C PHE A 179 8.98 -3.97 -8.45
N HIS A 180 8.50 -3.93 -9.71
CA HIS A 180 8.03 -5.10 -10.46
C HIS A 180 7.10 -6.00 -9.63
N PRO A 181 5.94 -5.48 -9.18
CA PRO A 181 5.06 -6.20 -8.27
C PRO A 181 4.44 -7.44 -8.91
N ASP A 182 4.47 -8.54 -8.19
CA ASP A 182 3.67 -9.72 -8.51
C ASP A 182 2.23 -9.54 -8.00
N VAL A 183 2.09 -8.92 -6.82
CA VAL A 183 0.80 -8.62 -6.19
C VAL A 183 0.77 -7.17 -5.74
N VAL A 184 -0.26 -6.44 -6.14
CA VAL A 184 -0.54 -5.07 -5.69
C VAL A 184 -1.75 -5.09 -4.76
N ASN A 185 -1.54 -4.60 -3.55
CA ASN A 185 -2.57 -4.39 -2.54
C ASN A 185 -2.90 -2.90 -2.49
N LEU A 186 -3.96 -2.51 -3.20
CA LEU A 186 -4.45 -1.14 -3.23
C LEU A 186 -5.35 -0.90 -2.02
N VAL A 187 -4.82 -0.16 -1.04
CA VAL A 187 -5.51 0.18 0.20
C VAL A 187 -6.15 1.55 0.07
N ILE A 188 -7.47 1.58 0.21
CA ILE A 188 -8.26 2.80 0.06
C ILE A 188 -8.87 3.19 1.41
N GLY A 189 -8.46 4.35 1.91
CA GLY A 189 -8.91 4.96 3.14
C GLY A 189 -10.12 5.88 2.98
N SER A 190 -10.66 6.29 4.13
CA SER A 190 -11.82 7.17 4.24
C SER A 190 -11.49 8.65 4.00
N THR A 191 -10.19 8.97 3.95
CA THR A 191 -9.65 10.33 3.88
C THR A 191 -9.37 10.81 2.48
N THR A 192 -9.52 9.97 1.44
CA THR A 192 -9.36 10.42 0.05
C THR A 192 -10.19 11.68 -0.17
N SER A 193 -9.52 12.82 -0.35
CA SER A 193 -10.16 14.11 -0.61
C SER A 193 -10.90 14.14 -1.96
N SER A 194 -10.74 13.09 -2.77
CA SER A 194 -11.52 12.86 -3.99
C SER A 194 -12.88 12.27 -3.62
N THR A 195 -13.82 13.12 -3.18
CA THR A 195 -15.23 12.71 -3.07
C THR A 195 -16.04 13.33 -4.21
N GLY A 196 -16.45 12.49 -5.17
CA GLY A 196 -17.29 12.88 -6.31
C GLY A 196 -17.36 11.77 -7.37
N PRO A 197 -18.06 11.99 -8.49
CA PRO A 197 -18.00 11.08 -9.66
C PRO A 197 -16.56 10.89 -10.19
N GLY A 198 -15.63 11.76 -9.79
CA GLY A 198 -14.19 11.61 -9.97
C GLY A 198 -13.65 10.33 -9.33
N PHE A 199 -13.98 10.02 -8.07
CA PHE A 199 -13.40 8.86 -7.35
C PHE A 199 -13.60 7.53 -8.10
N ALA A 200 -14.84 7.22 -8.50
CA ALA A 200 -15.13 5.97 -9.20
C ALA A 200 -14.40 5.90 -10.55
N THR A 201 -14.30 7.03 -11.26
CA THR A 201 -13.56 7.13 -12.52
C THR A 201 -12.06 6.95 -12.29
N THR A 202 -11.47 7.68 -11.34
CA THR A 202 -10.07 7.58 -10.95
C THR A 202 -9.72 6.15 -10.52
N LEU A 203 -10.56 5.51 -9.70
CA LEU A 203 -10.34 4.15 -9.24
C LEU A 203 -10.40 3.15 -10.41
N VAL A 204 -11.33 3.31 -11.34
CA VAL A 204 -11.38 2.50 -12.57
C VAL A 204 -10.10 2.68 -13.38
N THR A 205 -9.68 3.92 -13.63
CA THR A 205 -8.45 4.22 -14.37
C THR A 205 -7.22 3.62 -13.68
N LEU A 206 -7.12 3.77 -12.37
CA LEU A 206 -6.02 3.20 -11.58
C LEU A 206 -5.99 1.68 -11.69
N VAL A 207 -7.13 1.01 -11.53
CA VAL A 207 -7.22 -0.45 -11.68
C VAL A 207 -6.86 -0.89 -13.10
N ASP A 208 -7.32 -0.18 -14.13
CA ASP A 208 -6.98 -0.50 -15.52
C ASP A 208 -5.46 -0.35 -15.77
N GLN A 209 -4.81 0.68 -15.23
CA GLN A 209 -3.35 0.85 -15.30
C GLN A 209 -2.60 -0.26 -14.56
N LEU A 210 -3.02 -0.60 -13.34
CA LEU A 210 -2.41 -1.69 -12.57
C LEU A 210 -2.55 -3.03 -13.30
N GLN A 211 -3.70 -3.31 -13.90
CA GLN A 211 -3.91 -4.52 -14.68
C GLN A 211 -3.08 -4.55 -15.97
N ALA A 212 -2.77 -3.40 -16.57
CA ALA A 212 -1.88 -3.31 -17.72
C ALA A 212 -0.42 -3.69 -17.36
N LEU A 213 -0.01 -3.54 -16.09
CA LEU A 213 1.27 -4.01 -15.56
C LEU A 213 1.33 -5.54 -15.38
N ARG A 214 0.25 -6.28 -15.72
CA ARG A 214 0.14 -7.74 -15.56
C ARG A 214 0.34 -8.23 -14.12
N THR A 215 0.05 -7.37 -13.13
CA THR A 215 0.15 -7.71 -11.70
C THR A 215 -1.19 -8.20 -11.15
N ALA A 216 -1.16 -9.02 -10.10
CA ALA A 216 -2.36 -9.44 -9.39
C ALA A 216 -2.84 -8.31 -8.46
N VAL A 217 -4.00 -7.71 -8.76
CA VAL A 217 -4.53 -6.57 -7.98
C VAL A 217 -5.50 -7.06 -6.91
N VAL A 218 -5.32 -6.60 -5.68
CA VAL A 218 -6.22 -6.82 -4.54
C VAL A 218 -6.68 -5.46 -4.02
N LEU A 219 -7.99 -5.29 -3.82
CA LEU A 219 -8.55 -4.06 -3.27
C LEU A 219 -8.76 -4.22 -1.77
N HIS A 220 -8.41 -3.20 -0.99
CA HIS A 220 -8.79 -3.10 0.41
C HIS A 220 -9.69 -1.88 0.61
N ALA A 221 -10.87 -2.10 1.17
CA ALA A 221 -11.75 -1.05 1.63
C ALA A 221 -11.59 -0.92 3.15
N LEU A 222 -11.09 0.20 3.62
CA LEU A 222 -11.05 0.47 5.06
C LEU A 222 -12.44 0.77 5.61
N ALA A 223 -12.60 0.57 6.92
CA ALA A 223 -13.86 0.84 7.58
C ALA A 223 -14.25 2.31 7.33
N PRO A 224 -15.49 2.56 6.85
CA PRO A 224 -15.98 3.92 6.72
C PRO A 224 -16.01 4.57 8.11
N ASP A 225 -15.79 5.88 8.17
CA ASP A 225 -16.22 6.65 9.34
C ASP A 225 -17.75 6.74 9.36
N ASP A 226 -18.34 7.33 10.40
CA ASP A 226 -19.81 7.48 10.50
C ASP A 226 -20.40 8.46 9.45
N SER A 227 -19.65 8.81 8.40
CA SER A 227 -20.10 9.70 7.34
C SER A 227 -20.74 8.94 6.17
N GLU A 228 -21.81 9.50 5.61
CA GLU A 228 -22.40 8.97 4.36
C GLU A 228 -21.41 8.97 3.18
N ARG A 229 -20.36 9.81 3.25
CA ARG A 229 -19.37 9.95 2.17
C ARG A 229 -18.47 8.74 2.10
N SER A 230 -17.90 8.33 3.23
CA SER A 230 -17.05 7.13 3.29
C SER A 230 -17.86 5.87 2.99
N GLN A 231 -19.13 5.81 3.41
CA GLN A 231 -20.01 4.68 3.04
C GLN A 231 -20.22 4.58 1.53
N LYS A 232 -20.51 5.69 0.84
CA LYS A 232 -20.63 5.72 -0.63
C LYS A 232 -19.35 5.29 -1.33
N GLN A 233 -18.20 5.70 -0.82
CA GLN A 233 -16.89 5.32 -1.37
C GLN A 233 -16.66 3.80 -1.23
N VAL A 234 -16.92 3.24 -0.04
CA VAL A 234 -16.83 1.79 0.19
C VAL A 234 -17.78 1.03 -0.74
N ASP A 235 -18.99 1.53 -0.97
CA ASP A 235 -19.94 0.91 -1.89
C ASP A 235 -19.47 0.98 -3.36
N GLN A 236 -18.80 2.07 -3.76
CA GLN A 236 -18.16 2.17 -5.07
C GLN A 236 -17.01 1.18 -5.24
N ILE A 237 -16.17 0.99 -4.21
CA ILE A 237 -15.09 -0.01 -4.20
C ILE A 237 -15.69 -1.43 -4.32
N ARG A 238 -16.70 -1.74 -3.50
CA ARG A 238 -17.43 -3.02 -3.57
C ARG A 238 -18.02 -3.27 -4.96
N SER A 239 -18.69 -2.27 -5.52
CA SER A 239 -19.28 -2.37 -6.87
C SER A 239 -18.24 -2.65 -7.94
N LEU A 240 -17.08 -1.96 -7.89
CA LEU A 240 -16.01 -2.18 -8.85
C LEU A 240 -15.39 -3.56 -8.71
N ALA A 241 -15.08 -3.97 -7.47
CA ALA A 241 -14.50 -5.27 -7.17
C ALA A 241 -15.38 -6.41 -7.72
N SER A 242 -16.68 -6.37 -7.45
CA SER A 242 -17.62 -7.37 -7.96
C SER A 242 -17.73 -7.34 -9.49
N LYS A 243 -17.80 -6.16 -10.11
CA LYS A 243 -17.91 -6.03 -11.58
C LYS A 243 -16.68 -6.57 -12.32
N ARG A 244 -15.49 -6.39 -11.75
CA ARG A 244 -14.21 -6.76 -12.36
C ARG A 244 -13.65 -8.09 -11.83
N ASN A 245 -14.39 -8.77 -10.94
CA ASN A 245 -13.97 -9.99 -10.25
C ASN A 245 -12.60 -9.86 -9.57
N ILE A 246 -12.40 -8.74 -8.89
CA ILE A 246 -11.16 -8.42 -8.16
C ILE A 246 -11.37 -8.80 -6.69
N PRO A 247 -10.41 -9.51 -6.05
CA PRO A 247 -10.49 -9.79 -4.62
C PRO A 247 -10.61 -8.52 -3.79
N LEU A 248 -11.60 -8.49 -2.89
CA LEU A 248 -11.85 -7.37 -1.99
C LEU A 248 -11.69 -7.79 -0.54
N VAL A 249 -10.83 -7.08 0.17
CA VAL A 249 -10.66 -7.17 1.61
C VAL A 249 -11.40 -6.01 2.25
N ASP A 250 -12.61 -6.30 2.73
CA ASP A 250 -13.43 -5.31 3.43
C ASP A 250 -13.08 -5.30 4.92
N HIS A 251 -12.44 -4.24 5.40
CA HIS A 251 -12.01 -4.10 6.79
C HIS A 251 -13.07 -3.46 7.71
N SER A 252 -14.33 -3.40 7.26
CA SER A 252 -15.44 -2.93 8.12
C SER A 252 -15.53 -3.72 9.42
N GLY A 253 -15.66 -2.98 10.53
CA GLY A 253 -15.73 -3.56 11.88
C GLY A 253 -14.41 -4.11 12.42
N VAL A 254 -13.28 -3.92 11.70
CA VAL A 254 -11.96 -4.40 12.12
C VAL A 254 -11.08 -3.25 12.60
N HIS A 255 -10.65 -3.33 13.86
CA HIS A 255 -9.92 -2.26 14.54
C HIS A 255 -8.46 -2.58 14.86
N ASP A 256 -8.05 -3.85 14.82
CA ASP A 256 -6.66 -4.25 15.00
C ASP A 256 -6.06 -4.87 13.73
N ASP A 257 -4.74 -4.82 13.61
CA ASP A 257 -4.02 -5.32 12.44
C ASP A 257 -4.07 -6.85 12.31
N ARG A 258 -4.21 -7.59 13.41
CA ARG A 258 -4.23 -9.07 13.36
C ARG A 258 -5.47 -9.57 12.63
N ASP A 259 -6.63 -9.04 13.00
CA ASP A 259 -7.90 -9.36 12.36
C ASP A 259 -7.90 -8.95 10.88
N ARG A 260 -7.20 -7.86 10.52
CA ARG A 260 -7.03 -7.43 9.12
C ARG A 260 -6.21 -8.44 8.32
N ILE A 261 -5.15 -8.98 8.91
CA ILE A 261 -4.32 -10.02 8.30
C ILE A 261 -5.11 -11.31 8.15
N ASP A 262 -5.76 -11.76 9.22
CA ASP A 262 -6.55 -12.99 9.18
C ASP A 262 -7.68 -12.88 8.14
N ARG A 263 -8.30 -11.71 8.00
CA ARG A 263 -9.27 -11.42 6.94
C ARG A 263 -8.63 -11.41 5.57
N PHE A 264 -7.48 -10.75 5.40
CA PHE A 264 -6.75 -10.71 4.13
C PHE A 264 -6.36 -12.10 3.65
N CYS A 265 -5.72 -12.89 4.50
CA CYS A 265 -5.35 -14.27 4.21
C CYS A 265 -6.57 -15.13 3.88
N ARG A 266 -7.71 -14.93 4.57
CA ARG A 266 -8.95 -15.65 4.28
C ARG A 266 -9.55 -15.24 2.93
N THR A 267 -9.60 -13.95 2.61
CA THR A 267 -10.09 -13.44 1.33
C THR A 267 -9.27 -13.98 0.17
N LEU A 268 -7.96 -14.09 0.35
CA LEU A 268 -7.05 -14.67 -0.64
C LEU A 268 -6.96 -16.20 -0.58
N GLU A 269 -7.70 -16.84 0.33
CA GLU A 269 -7.69 -18.29 0.58
C GLU A 269 -6.28 -18.86 0.79
N LEU A 270 -5.39 -18.07 1.40
CA LEU A 270 -4.01 -18.49 1.66
C LEU A 270 -3.99 -19.59 2.71
N ARG A 271 -3.32 -20.70 2.37
CA ARG A 271 -3.16 -21.84 3.28
C ARG A 271 -1.69 -21.97 3.67
N PRO A 272 -1.40 -22.15 4.98
CA PRO A 272 -0.06 -22.57 5.40
C PRO A 272 0.30 -23.90 4.73
N PRO A 273 1.60 -24.17 4.49
CA PRO A 273 2.02 -25.46 4.00
C PRO A 273 1.57 -26.57 4.96
N VAL A 274 0.93 -27.60 4.41
CA VAL A 274 0.58 -28.81 5.17
C VAL A 274 1.90 -29.43 5.61
N HIS A 275 2.08 -29.64 6.91
CA HIS A 275 3.26 -30.34 7.41
C HIS A 275 3.17 -31.78 6.92
N SER A 276 4.01 -32.14 5.95
CA SER A 276 4.33 -33.54 5.71
C SER A 276 5.27 -33.95 6.83
N ASP A 277 4.72 -34.60 7.85
CA ASP A 277 5.49 -35.31 8.89
C ASP A 277 6.39 -36.39 8.27
#